data_AF-A0A821GPT7-F1
#
_entry.id   AF-A0A821GPT7-F1
#
_cell.length_a   1.000
_cell.length_b   1.000
_cell.length_c   1.000
_cell.angle_alpha   90.00
_cell.angle_beta   90.00
_cell.angle_gamma   90.00
#
_symmetry.space_group_name_H-M   'P 1'
#
loop_
_entity.id
_entity.type
_entity.pdbx_description
1 polymer ?
#
loop_
_entity_poly.entity_id
_entity_poly.type
_entity_poly.pdbx_seq_one_letter_code
_entity_poly.pdbx_strand_id
1 'polypeptide(L)'
;PSVVVTQITGERIGKAKGYGDLEYAIMSQMGCVSNKTIIMTTCHESQLINDIPNYIMEQHDLPVDIIVTPKRYIYTKRLFQRPTRVYWNKLDPDMMISIPVLQELKRLEQQNIIKSQ
;
A
#
# COMPACT_ATOMS: atom_id res chain seq x y z
N PRO A 1 4.53 -8.04 -6.41
CA PRO A 1 5.94 -7.88 -6.83
C PRO A 1 6.29 -6.42 -7.10
N SER A 2 7.27 -5.88 -6.38
CA SER A 2 7.77 -4.50 -6.55
C SER A 2 8.89 -4.44 -7.59
N VAL A 3 9.07 -3.30 -8.25
CA VAL A 3 10.16 -3.02 -9.20
C VAL A 3 11.40 -2.51 -8.46
N VAL A 4 11.25 -1.59 -7.51
CA VAL A 4 12.32 -1.12 -6.63
C VAL A 4 11.80 -0.88 -5.21
N VAL A 5 12.71 -0.89 -4.24
CA VAL A 5 12.41 -0.60 -2.83
C VAL A 5 13.60 0.10 -2.18
N THR A 6 13.32 1.10 -1.34
CA THR A 6 14.36 1.73 -0.52
C THR A 6 14.62 0.91 0.72
N GLN A 7 15.89 0.55 0.92
CA GLN A 7 16.34 -0.25 2.04
C GLN A 7 16.24 0.46 3.39
N ILE A 8 16.11 1.79 3.41
CA ILE A 8 16.08 2.58 4.65
C ILE A 8 14.64 2.81 5.11
N THR A 9 13.79 3.26 4.20
CA THR A 9 12.46 3.80 4.52
C THR A 9 11.32 2.85 4.15
N GLY A 10 11.58 1.86 3.27
CA GLY A 10 10.62 0.85 2.85
C GLY A 10 9.61 1.33 1.81
N GLU A 11 9.75 2.54 1.28
CA GLU A 11 9.01 2.96 0.09
C GLU A 11 9.36 2.04 -1.09
N ARG A 12 8.39 1.81 -1.97
CA ARG A 12 8.54 0.88 -3.08
C ARG A 12 7.78 1.40 -4.29
N ILE A 13 8.30 1.08 -5.48
CA ILE A 13 7.60 1.33 -6.73
C ILE A 13 7.18 -0.01 -7.31
N GLY A 14 5.88 -0.18 -7.57
CA GLY A 14 5.31 -1.36 -8.19
C GLY A 14 5.33 -1.34 -9.72
N LYS A 15 4.78 -2.38 -10.35
CA LYS A 15 4.59 -2.47 -11.81
C LYS A 15 3.39 -1.65 -12.34
N ALA A 16 2.96 -0.63 -11.60
CA ALA A 16 1.76 0.19 -11.81
C ALA A 16 0.40 -0.45 -11.42
N LYS A 17 -0.66 0.38 -11.48
CA LYS A 17 -2.07 0.21 -11.06
C LYS A 17 -2.40 0.26 -9.56
N GLY A 18 -1.42 0.14 -8.67
CA GLY A 18 -1.64 0.35 -7.23
C GLY A 18 -2.55 -0.69 -6.55
N TYR A 19 -2.79 -1.85 -7.16
CA TYR A 19 -3.71 -2.86 -6.61
C TYR A 19 -3.34 -3.32 -5.20
N GLY A 20 -2.06 -3.59 -4.93
CA GLY A 20 -1.64 -4.05 -3.60
C GLY A 20 -1.85 -2.98 -2.52
N ASP A 21 -1.69 -1.71 -2.89
CA ASP A 21 -1.92 -0.58 -2.00
C ASP A 21 -3.43 -0.38 -1.75
N LEU A 22 -4.24 -0.56 -2.80
CA LEU A 22 -5.71 -0.56 -2.73
C LEU A 22 -6.27 -1.73 -1.88
N GLU A 23 -5.77 -2.93 -2.06
CA GLU A 23 -6.15 -4.12 -1.28
C GLU A 23 -5.89 -3.89 0.21
N TYR A 24 -4.72 -3.34 0.56
CA TYR A 24 -4.42 -2.98 1.94
C TYR A 24 -5.36 -1.90 2.46
N ALA A 25 -5.64 -0.87 1.66
CA ALA A 25 -6.57 0.20 2.03
C ALA A 25 -7.99 -0.33 2.31
N ILE A 26 -8.51 -1.24 1.49
CA ILE A 26 -9.79 -1.91 1.70
C ILE A 26 -9.78 -2.69 3.03
N MET A 27 -8.77 -3.54 3.23
CA MET A 27 -8.63 -4.32 4.46
C MET A 27 -8.47 -3.44 5.71
N SER A 28 -7.76 -2.32 5.60
CA SER A 28 -7.57 -1.37 6.70
C SER A 28 -8.88 -0.69 7.05
N GLN A 29 -9.67 -0.28 6.06
CA GLN A 29 -10.96 0.36 6.27
C GLN A 29 -11.99 -0.59 6.91
N MET A 30 -11.91 -1.88 6.57
CA MET A 30 -12.70 -2.95 7.17
C MET A 30 -12.20 -3.39 8.55
N GLY A 31 -11.06 -2.86 9.02
CA GLY A 31 -10.45 -3.23 10.30
C GLY A 31 -9.76 -4.61 10.31
N CYS A 32 -9.56 -5.24 9.14
CA CYS A 32 -8.88 -6.52 9.01
C CYS A 32 -7.36 -6.41 9.20
N VAL A 33 -6.78 -5.24 8.90
CA VAL A 33 -5.36 -4.94 9.11
C VAL A 33 -5.20 -3.60 9.85
N SER A 34 -4.03 -3.38 10.43
CA SER A 34 -3.71 -2.15 11.16
C SER A 34 -2.24 -1.76 10.98
N ASN A 35 -1.83 -0.63 11.55
CA ASN A 35 -0.41 -0.24 11.61
C ASN A 35 0.51 -1.22 12.36
N LYS A 36 -0.06 -2.22 13.05
CA LYS A 36 0.68 -3.33 13.68
C LYS A 36 0.89 -4.51 12.73
N THR A 37 0.14 -4.61 11.63
CA THR A 37 0.29 -5.68 10.64
C THR A 37 1.65 -5.54 9.96
N ILE A 38 2.42 -6.62 9.87
CA ILE A 38 3.73 -6.59 9.20
C ILE A 38 3.54 -6.74 7.70
N ILE A 39 4.15 -5.83 6.93
CA ILE A 39 4.17 -5.82 5.47
C ILE A 39 5.57 -6.18 5.02
N MET A 40 5.67 -7.27 4.27
CA MET A 40 6.93 -7.77 3.77
C MET A 40 6.91 -7.83 2.25
N THR A 41 8.07 -7.65 1.65
CA THR A 41 8.26 -7.91 0.22
C THR A 41 9.51 -8.71 -0.04
N THR A 42 9.53 -9.38 -1.19
CA THR A 42 10.73 -10.04 -1.71
C THR A 42 11.23 -9.29 -2.94
N CYS A 43 12.54 -9.11 -3.06
CA CYS A 43 13.16 -8.52 -4.25
C CYS A 43 14.59 -9.04 -4.46
N HIS A 44 15.15 -8.80 -5.64
CA HIS A 44 16.57 -9.01 -5.89
C HIS A 44 17.40 -7.84 -5.31
N GLU A 45 18.67 -8.07 -4.99
CA GLU A 45 19.58 -7.03 -4.45
C GLU A 45 19.71 -5.82 -5.40
N SER A 46 19.63 -6.05 -6.72
CA SER A 46 19.68 -4.97 -7.72
C SER A 46 18.46 -4.06 -7.72
N GLN A 47 17.40 -4.41 -6.99
CA GLN A 47 16.18 -3.61 -6.85
C GLN A 47 16.20 -2.76 -5.56
N LEU A 48 17.23 -2.92 -4.73
CA LEU A 48 17.44 -2.06 -3.57
C LEU A 48 18.07 -0.75 -4.01
N ILE A 49 17.44 0.36 -3.61
CA ILE A 49 17.96 1.70 -3.82
C ILE A 49 18.08 2.43 -2.49
N ASN A 50 18.80 3.54 -2.48
CA ASN A 50 18.99 4.34 -1.26
C ASN A 50 17.80 5.24 -0.98
N ASP A 51 17.14 5.74 -2.02
CA ASP A 51 16.06 6.71 -1.88
C ASP A 51 15.11 6.69 -3.09
N ILE A 52 13.85 7.04 -2.83
CA ILE A 52 12.85 7.37 -3.85
C ILE A 52 12.50 8.84 -3.63
N PRO A 53 12.58 9.71 -4.65
CA PRO A 53 12.20 11.09 -4.48
C PRO A 53 10.78 11.24 -3.89
N ASN A 54 10.66 11.98 -2.80
CA ASN A 54 9.41 12.11 -2.03
C ASN A 54 8.18 12.51 -2.87
N TYR A 55 8.35 13.22 -3.97
CA TYR A 55 7.25 13.64 -4.85
C TYR A 55 6.63 12.48 -5.66
N ILE A 56 7.29 11.32 -5.70
CA ILE A 56 6.78 10.10 -6.35
C ILE A 56 5.80 9.38 -5.43
N MET A 57 6.00 9.46 -4.11
CA MET A 57 5.17 8.78 -3.14
C MET A 57 3.90 9.58 -2.86
N GLU A 58 2.77 8.88 -2.87
CA GLU A 58 1.46 9.41 -2.54
C GLU A 58 0.93 8.86 -1.21
N GLN A 59 -0.09 9.52 -0.66
CA GLN A 59 -0.73 9.11 0.60
C GLN A 59 -1.35 7.70 0.54
N HIS A 60 -1.64 7.20 -0.67
CA HIS A 60 -2.23 5.90 -0.88
C HIS A 60 -1.20 4.77 -0.97
N ASP A 61 0.11 5.08 -1.03
CA ASP A 61 1.16 4.07 -1.18
C ASP A 61 1.44 3.32 0.12
N LEU A 62 1.68 2.00 0.01
CA LEU A 62 1.99 1.15 1.14
C LEU A 62 3.50 0.88 1.26
N PRO A 63 4.20 1.46 2.25
CA PRO A 63 5.58 1.09 2.56
C PRO A 63 5.66 -0.29 3.21
N VAL A 64 6.81 -0.95 3.06
CA VAL A 64 7.11 -2.27 3.66
C VAL A 64 7.92 -2.12 4.94
N ASP A 65 7.71 -3.02 5.91
CA ASP A 65 8.51 -3.11 7.14
C ASP A 65 9.75 -3.97 6.95
N ILE A 66 9.65 -5.02 6.13
CA ILE A 66 10.73 -5.97 5.91
C ILE A 66 10.92 -6.23 4.42
N ILE A 67 12.17 -6.19 4.00
CA ILE A 67 12.60 -6.54 2.65
C ILE A 67 13.41 -7.81 2.73
N VAL A 68 13.03 -8.82 1.96
CA VAL A 68 13.73 -10.10 1.89
C VAL A 68 14.37 -10.23 0.51
N THR A 69 15.68 -10.43 0.50
CA THR A 69 16.45 -10.73 -0.70
C THR A 69 17.00 -12.16 -0.62
N PRO A 70 17.54 -12.71 -1.72
CA PRO A 70 18.25 -13.99 -1.66
C PRO A 70 19.44 -14.02 -0.67
N LYS A 71 19.99 -12.86 -0.26
CA LYS A 71 21.19 -12.79 0.60
C LYS A 71 20.88 -12.43 2.05
N ARG A 72 19.81 -11.67 2.31
CA ARG A 72 19.54 -11.06 3.62
C ARG A 72 18.11 -10.55 3.75
N TYR A 73 17.69 -10.35 4.98
CA TYR A 73 16.50 -9.57 5.34
C TYR A 73 16.91 -8.20 5.89
N ILE A 74 16.09 -7.18 5.64
CA ILE A 74 16.31 -5.80 6.05
C ILE A 74 15.04 -5.29 6.73
N TYR A 75 15.17 -4.78 7.96
CA TYR A 75 14.11 -4.04 8.64
C TYR A 75 14.19 -2.56 8.27
N THR A 76 13.08 -2.00 7.81
CA THR A 76 12.99 -0.59 7.41
C THR A 76 12.60 0.28 8.60
N LYS A 77 12.85 1.58 8.51
CA LYS A 77 12.42 2.55 9.52
C LYS A 77 10.95 2.94 9.43
N ARG A 78 10.25 2.56 8.34
CA ARG A 78 8.86 2.95 8.02
C ARG A 78 8.57 4.42 8.33
N LEU A 79 9.13 5.32 7.52
CA LEU A 79 8.95 6.78 7.71
C LEU A 79 7.62 7.31 7.18
N PHE A 80 6.96 6.55 6.28
CA PHE A 80 5.68 6.93 5.68
C PHE A 80 4.50 6.31 6.41
N GLN A 81 3.40 7.07 6.50
CA GLN A 81 2.14 6.56 7.00
C GLN A 81 1.53 5.59 5.99
N ARG A 82 0.90 4.53 6.50
CA ARG A 82 0.17 3.59 5.66
C ARG A 82 -1.23 4.12 5.35
N PRO A 83 -1.81 3.76 4.20
CA PRO A 83 -3.19 4.12 3.89
C PRO A 83 -4.12 3.44 4.90
N THR A 84 -4.97 4.23 5.55
CA THR A 84 -5.95 3.74 6.53
C THR A 84 -7.33 3.48 5.93
N ARG A 85 -7.52 3.90 4.67
CA ARG A 85 -8.78 3.90 3.92
C ARG A 85 -8.54 3.96 2.42
N VAL A 86 -9.58 3.72 1.64
CA VAL A 86 -9.59 3.93 0.19
C VAL A 86 -9.69 5.43 -0.13
N TYR A 87 -8.82 5.91 -1.02
CA TYR A 87 -8.85 7.29 -1.53
C TYR A 87 -9.71 7.35 -2.79
N TRP A 88 -11.02 7.55 -2.62
CA TRP A 88 -11.99 7.50 -3.72
C TRP A 88 -11.66 8.45 -4.89
N ASN A 89 -11.04 9.60 -4.60
CA ASN A 89 -10.61 10.60 -5.60
C ASN A 89 -9.36 10.20 -6.39
N LYS A 90 -8.68 9.13 -6.00
CA LYS A 90 -7.48 8.58 -6.64
C LYS A 90 -7.77 7.31 -7.45
N LEU A 91 -9.01 6.82 -7.40
CA LEU A 91 -9.41 5.64 -8.17
C LEU A 91 -9.74 6.01 -9.61
N ASP A 92 -9.22 5.21 -10.53
CA ASP A 92 -9.71 5.11 -11.90
C ASP A 92 -11.19 4.69 -11.88
N PRO A 93 -12.10 5.39 -12.58
CA PRO A 93 -13.50 4.99 -12.72
C PRO A 93 -13.69 3.53 -13.14
N ASP A 94 -12.80 2.98 -13.98
CA ASP A 94 -12.86 1.59 -14.43
C ASP A 94 -12.60 0.60 -13.28
N MET A 95 -11.85 0.99 -12.26
CA MET A 95 -11.65 0.18 -11.05
C MET A 95 -12.94 0.03 -10.25
N MET A 96 -13.77 1.08 -10.16
CA MET A 96 -15.07 1.00 -9.47
C MET A 96 -16.04 0.02 -10.15
N ILE A 97 -15.94 -0.13 -11.47
CA ILE A 97 -16.77 -1.07 -12.24
C ILE A 97 -16.20 -2.49 -12.12
N SER A 98 -14.89 -2.65 -12.26
CA SER A 98 -14.23 -3.95 -12.34
C SER A 98 -13.99 -4.64 -11.01
N ILE A 99 -14.04 -3.90 -9.88
CA ILE A 99 -13.78 -4.45 -8.55
C ILE A 99 -15.04 -4.30 -7.67
N PRO A 100 -15.94 -5.31 -7.64
CA PRO A 100 -17.23 -5.23 -6.94
C PRO A 100 -17.12 -4.86 -5.46
N VAL A 101 -16.05 -5.27 -4.78
CA VAL A 101 -15.85 -4.96 -3.35
C VAL A 101 -15.77 -3.46 -3.08
N LEU A 102 -15.33 -2.65 -4.05
CA LEU A 102 -15.27 -1.19 -3.89
C LEU A 102 -16.66 -0.56 -3.84
N GLN A 103 -17.61 -1.09 -4.61
CA GLN A 103 -18.99 -0.60 -4.60
C GLN A 103 -19.64 -0.89 -3.24
N GLU A 104 -19.43 -2.09 -2.72
CA GLU A 104 -19.94 -2.48 -1.41
C GLU A 104 -19.27 -1.69 -0.28
N LEU A 105 -17.95 -1.52 -0.33
CA LEU A 105 -17.22 -0.73 0.66
C LEU A 105 -17.73 0.72 0.70
N LYS A 106 -17.95 1.34 -0.48
CA LYS A 106 -18.50 2.70 -0.58
C LYS A 106 -19.92 2.79 -0.03
N ARG A 107 -20.76 1.77 -0.29
CA ARG A 107 -22.12 1.67 0.26
C ARG A 107 -22.11 1.58 1.78
N LEU A 108 -21.24 0.75 2.36
CA LEU A 108 -21.09 0.57 3.81
C LEU A 108 -20.58 1.86 4.49
N GLU A 109 -19.66 2.58 3.85
CA GLU A 109 -19.17 3.87 4.33
C GLU A 109 -20.29 4.92 4.36
N GLN A 110 -21.11 5.01 3.31
CA GLN A 110 -22.28 5.91 3.24
C GLN A 110 -23.34 5.60 4.30
N GLN A 111 -23.44 4.34 4.73
CA GLN A 111 -24.32 3.90 5.81
C GLN A 111 -23.71 4.07 7.21
N ASN A 112 -22.49 4.61 7.33
CA ASN A 112 -21.74 4.75 8.57
C ASN A 112 -21.50 3.42 9.31
N ILE A 113 -21.48 2.29 8.59
CA ILE A 113 -21.18 0.96 9.17
C ILE A 113 -19.68 0.78 9.36
N ILE A 114 -18.89 1.34 8.44
CA ILE A 114 -17.44 1.42 8.52
C ILE A 114 -17.02 2.89 8.63
N LYS A 115 -15.79 3.13 9.11
CA LYS A 115 -15.28 4.49 9.32
C LYS A 115 -15.34 5.30 8.02
N SER A 116 -16.02 6.45 8.09
CA SER A 116 -16.01 7.50 7.07
C SER A 116 -14.80 8.43 7.24
N GLN A 117 -14.59 9.31 6.25
CA GLN A 117 -13.48 10.27 6.18
C GLN A 117 -13.43 11.23 7.37
#